data_AF-E9H301-F1
#
_entry.id   AF-E9H301-F1
#
_cell.length_a   1.000
_cell.length_b   1.000
_cell.length_c   1.000
_cell.angle_alpha   90.00
_cell.angle_beta   90.00
_cell.angle_gamma   90.00
#
_symmetry.space_group_name_H-M   'P 1'
#
loop_
_entity.id
_entity.type
_entity.pdbx_description
1 polymer ?
#
loop_
_entity_poly.entity_id
_entity_poly.type
_entity_poly.pdbx_seq_one_letter_code
_entity_poly.pdbx_strand_id
1 'polypeptide(L)'
;MERRRQSYWYTGFGFGFSSRPNFSSAAQEAEAQLVKSIELLANALGLVDFILLGHSMGGFLVSAYALQHPDRVSHLVLADPWGFPNPTDQPGNDPAQLPTPFWWNYLDILHRYANPLFLIRAFGPLGLFAVKYCGRYLFPKFVGAVENTVETISQYVYQCNAQIPTGKLAFHCMMVNSDYARFLMVNRLLPLKHENPITFIYGWNSWIDRQPGLIIKEYRNQSTVDLLFLVAPVIKSILWTELFSKKFQVPMCVLSYQGL
;
A
#
# COMPACT_ATOMS: atom_id res chain seq x y z
N MET A 1 -23.04 19.92 -15.34
CA MET A 1 -22.60 20.25 -13.97
C MET A 1 -21.55 19.25 -13.55
N GLU A 2 -20.31 19.71 -13.37
CA GLU A 2 -19.20 18.88 -12.91
C GLU A 2 -19.40 18.59 -11.42
N ARG A 3 -19.64 17.32 -11.05
CA ARG A 3 -19.85 16.94 -9.64
C ARG A 3 -18.50 17.03 -8.92
N ARG A 4 -18.29 18.08 -8.11
CA ARG A 4 -17.12 18.17 -7.22
C ARG A 4 -17.24 17.10 -6.13
N ARG A 5 -16.35 16.10 -6.16
CA ARG A 5 -16.15 15.16 -5.06
C ARG A 5 -15.05 15.70 -4.15
N GLN A 6 -15.25 15.62 -2.83
CA GLN A 6 -14.18 15.95 -1.88
C GLN A 6 -13.27 14.74 -1.75
N SER A 7 -11.97 14.92 -1.97
CA SER A 7 -10.97 13.86 -1.80
C SER A 7 -9.98 14.22 -0.70
N TYR A 8 -9.70 13.24 0.14
CA TYR A 8 -8.76 13.30 1.24
C TYR A 8 -7.65 12.28 1.02
N TRP A 9 -6.41 12.73 1.14
CA TRP A 9 -5.23 11.90 1.01
C TRP A 9 -4.70 11.58 2.41
N TYR A 10 -4.53 10.30 2.70
CA TYR A 10 -4.23 9.83 4.04
C TYR A 10 -2.89 9.10 4.12
N THR A 11 -2.14 9.36 5.21
CA THR A 11 -0.94 8.61 5.58
C THR A 11 -1.14 7.92 6.94
N GLY A 12 -1.03 6.58 6.92
CA GLY A 12 -1.16 5.68 8.07
C GLY A 12 -0.32 6.04 9.30
N PHE A 13 -0.74 5.60 10.49
CA PHE A 13 0.15 5.59 11.66
C PHE A 13 1.46 4.87 11.35
N GLY A 14 2.57 5.44 11.84
CA GLY A 14 3.90 4.89 11.62
C GLY A 14 4.52 5.23 10.26
N PHE A 15 3.84 6.03 9.43
CA PHE A 15 4.31 6.48 8.12
C PHE A 15 4.29 8.01 8.00
N GLY A 16 5.10 8.55 7.09
CA GLY A 16 5.16 9.98 6.80
C GLY A 16 5.34 10.86 8.04
N PHE A 17 4.50 11.87 8.21
CA PHE A 17 4.50 12.75 9.39
C PHE A 17 3.49 12.33 10.48
N SER A 18 2.82 11.18 10.31
CA SER A 18 1.83 10.70 11.27
C SER A 18 2.48 10.19 12.56
N SER A 19 1.68 10.10 13.62
CA SER A 19 2.10 9.52 14.90
C SER A 19 2.71 8.13 14.73
N ARG A 20 3.71 7.82 15.55
CA ARG A 20 4.48 6.56 15.51
C ARG A 20 4.26 5.76 16.80
N PRO A 21 3.06 5.18 16.99
CA PRO A 21 2.83 4.31 18.13
C PRO A 21 3.66 3.03 18.02
N ASN A 22 3.86 2.36 19.15
CA ASN A 22 4.37 1.00 19.17
C ASN A 22 3.25 0.06 18.73
N PHE A 23 3.48 -0.67 17.64
CA PHE A 23 2.56 -1.69 17.15
C PHE A 23 2.83 -3.04 17.81
N SER A 24 1.81 -3.90 17.85
CA SER A 24 1.97 -5.29 18.26
C SER A 24 2.88 -6.03 17.28
N SER A 25 3.58 -7.06 17.77
CA SER A 25 4.31 -8.01 16.92
C SER A 25 3.41 -9.08 16.32
N ALA A 26 2.18 -9.23 16.83
CA ALA A 26 1.18 -10.13 16.29
C ALA A 26 0.53 -9.51 15.04
N ALA A 27 0.55 -10.24 13.92
CA ALA A 27 0.13 -9.76 12.61
C ALA A 27 -1.30 -9.19 12.57
N GLN A 28 -2.27 -9.89 13.17
CA GLN A 28 -3.68 -9.47 13.17
C GLN A 28 -3.89 -8.22 14.04
N GLU A 29 -3.19 -8.13 15.18
CA GLU A 29 -3.28 -6.96 16.05
C GLU A 29 -2.61 -5.74 15.39
N ALA A 30 -1.45 -5.92 14.76
CA ALA A 30 -0.79 -4.87 13.98
C ALA A 30 -1.68 -4.36 12.84
N GLU A 31 -2.32 -5.28 12.11
CA GLU A 31 -3.30 -4.95 11.09
C GLU A 31 -4.46 -4.14 11.67
N ALA A 32 -5.08 -4.61 12.76
CA ALA A 32 -6.19 -3.91 13.41
C ALA A 32 -5.80 -2.50 13.89
N GLN A 33 -4.59 -2.34 14.42
CA GLN A 33 -4.05 -1.03 14.82
C GLN A 33 -3.83 -0.09 13.63
N LEU A 34 -3.40 -0.62 12.48
CA LEU A 34 -3.28 0.16 11.24
C LEU A 34 -4.67 0.52 10.67
N VAL A 35 -5.62 -0.42 10.65
CA VAL A 35 -7.01 -0.18 10.19
C VAL A 35 -7.71 0.86 11.05
N LYS A 36 -7.52 0.82 12.37
CA LYS A 36 -8.07 1.81 13.32
C LYS A 36 -7.74 3.25 12.94
N SER A 37 -6.61 3.47 12.30
CA SER A 37 -6.18 4.80 11.86
C SER A 37 -7.08 5.38 10.76
N ILE A 38 -7.66 4.53 9.91
CA ILE A 38 -8.65 4.91 8.88
C ILE A 38 -9.97 5.31 9.55
N GLU A 39 -10.43 4.51 10.52
CA GLU A 39 -11.66 4.77 11.28
C GLU A 39 -11.58 6.08 12.07
N LEU A 40 -10.44 6.36 12.71
CA LEU A 40 -10.21 7.61 13.43
C LEU A 40 -10.28 8.82 12.49
N LEU A 41 -9.70 8.72 11.29
CA LEU A 41 -9.77 9.78 10.30
C LEU A 41 -11.21 9.97 9.78
N ALA A 42 -11.91 8.88 9.45
CA ALA A 42 -13.29 8.92 8.98
C ALA A 42 -14.20 9.61 10.02
N ASN A 43 -14.03 9.27 11.31
CA ASN A 43 -14.76 9.92 12.40
C ASN A 43 -14.41 11.40 12.56
N ALA A 44 -13.12 11.76 12.51
CA ALA A 44 -12.67 13.15 12.63
C ALA A 44 -13.20 14.04 11.49
N LEU A 45 -13.39 13.46 10.30
CA LEU A 45 -13.95 14.14 9.13
C LEU A 45 -15.48 14.02 9.01
N GLY A 46 -16.14 13.29 9.91
CA GLY A 46 -17.59 13.07 9.87
C GLY A 46 -18.07 12.26 8.66
N LEU A 47 -17.22 11.39 8.10
CA LEU A 47 -17.54 10.59 6.92
C LEU A 47 -18.42 9.40 7.31
N VAL A 48 -19.66 9.36 6.82
CA VAL A 48 -20.61 8.29 7.15
C VAL A 48 -20.58 7.16 6.12
N ASP A 49 -20.52 7.50 4.84
CA ASP A 49 -20.43 6.57 3.72
C ASP A 49 -19.54 7.17 2.63
N PHE A 50 -18.49 6.45 2.21
CA PHE A 50 -17.48 7.02 1.31
C PHE A 50 -16.80 5.98 0.42
N ILE A 51 -16.25 6.47 -0.70
CA ILE A 51 -15.39 5.67 -1.57
C ILE A 51 -14.02 5.56 -0.90
N LEU A 52 -13.56 4.33 -0.73
CA LEU A 52 -12.28 4.04 -0.11
C LEU A 52 -11.34 3.40 -1.12
N LEU A 53 -10.24 4.10 -1.40
CA LEU A 53 -9.22 3.66 -2.33
C LEU A 53 -7.93 3.34 -1.60
N GLY A 54 -7.34 2.19 -1.90
CA GLY A 54 -6.04 1.79 -1.38
C GLY A 54 -5.12 1.31 -2.48
N HIS A 55 -3.85 1.74 -2.42
CA HIS A 55 -2.81 1.26 -3.32
C HIS A 55 -1.79 0.37 -2.60
N SER A 56 -1.40 -0.77 -3.19
CA SER A 56 -0.43 -1.71 -2.60
C SER A 56 -0.82 -2.13 -1.19
N MET A 57 0.01 -1.90 -0.17
CA MET A 57 -0.35 -2.14 1.24
C MET A 57 -1.61 -1.39 1.65
N GLY A 58 -1.83 -0.19 1.11
CA GLY A 58 -3.07 0.56 1.31
C GLY A 58 -4.28 -0.26 0.86
N GLY A 59 -4.19 -0.96 -0.29
CA GLY A 59 -5.23 -1.86 -0.80
C GLY A 59 -5.62 -2.95 0.19
N PHE A 60 -4.63 -3.54 0.86
CA PHE A 60 -4.84 -4.51 1.93
C PHE A 60 -5.58 -3.87 3.13
N LEU A 61 -5.10 -2.72 3.62
CA LEU A 61 -5.67 -2.06 4.80
C LEU A 61 -7.10 -1.56 4.55
N VAL A 62 -7.39 -1.02 3.37
CA VAL A 62 -8.75 -0.58 3.03
C VAL A 62 -9.71 -1.75 2.86
N SER A 63 -9.23 -2.90 2.38
CA SER A 63 -10.03 -4.12 2.31
C SER A 63 -10.36 -4.64 3.71
N ALA A 64 -9.36 -4.64 4.60
CA ALA A 64 -9.56 -4.99 6.00
C ALA A 64 -10.54 -4.03 6.72
N TYR A 65 -10.46 -2.73 6.43
CA TYR A 65 -11.42 -1.74 6.93
C TYR A 65 -12.84 -2.01 6.42
N ALA A 66 -13.00 -2.25 5.11
CA ALA A 66 -14.31 -2.53 4.51
C ALA A 66 -14.96 -3.79 5.09
N LEU A 67 -14.17 -4.81 5.45
CA LEU A 67 -14.66 -6.01 6.12
C LEU A 67 -15.18 -5.74 7.55
N GLN A 68 -14.56 -4.80 8.27
CA GLN A 68 -14.96 -4.42 9.63
C GLN A 68 -16.11 -3.40 9.65
N HIS A 69 -16.17 -2.55 8.62
CA HIS A 69 -17.08 -1.42 8.52
C HIS A 69 -17.76 -1.36 7.13
N PRO A 70 -18.47 -2.43 6.70
CA PRO A 70 -19.04 -2.49 5.35
C PRO A 70 -20.08 -1.40 5.08
N ASP A 71 -20.80 -0.94 6.12
CA ASP A 71 -21.81 0.13 6.02
C ASP A 71 -21.21 1.53 5.84
N ARG A 72 -19.88 1.66 5.91
CA ARG A 72 -19.16 2.93 5.79
C ARG A 72 -18.51 3.11 4.42
N VAL A 73 -18.54 2.08 3.57
CA VAL A 73 -17.78 2.03 2.32
C VAL A 73 -18.73 1.92 1.13
N SER A 74 -18.95 3.03 0.43
CA SER A 74 -19.83 3.07 -0.75
C SER A 74 -19.21 2.35 -1.95
N HIS A 75 -17.88 2.31 -2.03
CA HIS A 75 -17.12 1.64 -3.09
C HIS A 75 -15.68 1.40 -2.63
N LEU A 76 -15.21 0.16 -2.77
CA LEU A 76 -13.82 -0.22 -2.52
C LEU A 76 -13.00 -0.21 -3.83
N VAL A 77 -11.97 0.64 -3.92
CA VAL A 77 -11.08 0.72 -5.08
C VAL A 77 -9.67 0.23 -4.70
N LEU A 78 -9.18 -0.79 -5.41
CA LEU A 78 -7.96 -1.50 -5.09
C LEU A 78 -6.96 -1.38 -6.24
N ALA A 79 -5.99 -0.48 -6.08
CA ALA A 79 -4.93 -0.27 -7.07
C ALA A 79 -3.72 -1.13 -6.73
N ASP A 80 -3.35 -2.06 -7.61
CA ASP A 80 -2.25 -3.02 -7.42
C ASP A 80 -2.15 -3.49 -5.96
N PRO A 81 -3.21 -4.12 -5.40
CA PRO A 81 -3.30 -4.34 -3.96
C PRO A 81 -2.39 -5.50 -3.50
N TRP A 82 -1.56 -5.25 -2.50
CA TRP A 82 -0.69 -6.26 -1.91
C TRP A 82 -1.47 -7.23 -1.01
N GLY A 83 -0.96 -8.45 -0.83
CA GLY A 83 -1.51 -9.43 0.13
C GLY A 83 -2.73 -10.22 -0.36
N PHE A 84 -3.05 -10.12 -1.65
CA PHE A 84 -4.06 -10.92 -2.33
C PHE A 84 -3.53 -12.20 -2.97
N PRO A 85 -2.37 -12.21 -3.66
CA PRO A 85 -1.87 -13.42 -4.32
C PRO A 85 -1.57 -14.55 -3.33
N ASN A 86 -1.92 -15.78 -3.73
CA ASN A 86 -1.59 -16.99 -2.99
C ASN A 86 -0.29 -17.60 -3.55
N PRO A 87 0.70 -17.95 -2.70
CA PRO A 87 1.94 -18.58 -3.14
C PRO A 87 1.75 -19.83 -4.00
N THR A 88 0.66 -20.57 -3.79
CA THR A 88 0.40 -21.84 -4.51
C THR A 88 -0.20 -21.66 -5.90
N ASP A 89 -0.72 -20.47 -6.22
CA ASP A 89 -1.44 -20.24 -7.49
C ASP A 89 -0.48 -19.97 -8.66
N GLN A 90 0.82 -19.86 -8.39
CA GLN A 90 1.87 -19.73 -9.40
C GLN A 90 2.66 -21.04 -9.56
N PRO A 91 2.52 -21.76 -10.69
CA PRO A 91 3.27 -22.98 -10.92
C PRO A 91 4.78 -22.66 -10.96
N GLY A 92 5.54 -23.20 -10.00
CA GLY A 92 6.99 -23.00 -9.84
C GLY A 92 7.40 -22.04 -8.71
N ASN A 93 6.46 -21.41 -8.02
CA ASN A 93 6.71 -20.48 -6.90
C ASN A 93 6.22 -21.01 -5.54
N ASP A 94 6.11 -22.34 -5.40
CA ASP A 94 5.98 -22.96 -4.08
C ASP A 94 7.21 -22.56 -3.24
N PRO A 95 7.07 -21.79 -2.15
CA PRO A 95 8.19 -21.39 -1.31
C PRO A 95 8.95 -22.60 -0.75
N ALA A 96 8.32 -23.78 -0.72
CA ALA A 96 8.92 -25.04 -0.30
C ALA A 96 9.78 -25.70 -1.39
N GLN A 97 9.70 -25.29 -2.66
CA GLN A 97 10.38 -25.94 -3.80
C GLN A 97 11.58 -25.18 -4.33
N LEU A 98 11.74 -23.89 -4.04
CA LEU A 98 12.98 -23.19 -4.32
C LEU A 98 14.00 -23.56 -3.22
N PRO A 99 15.14 -24.20 -3.54
CA PRO A 99 16.20 -24.38 -2.56
C PRO A 99 16.76 -23.00 -2.22
N THR A 100 16.17 -22.34 -1.23
CA THR A 100 16.67 -21.07 -0.72
C THR A 100 17.99 -21.35 -0.03
N PRO A 101 19.12 -20.83 -0.56
CA PRO A 101 20.39 -21.02 0.11
C PRO A 101 20.30 -20.49 1.54
N PHE A 102 20.99 -21.09 2.49
CA PHE A 102 20.92 -20.67 3.90
C PHE A 102 21.23 -19.18 4.11
N TRP A 103 22.04 -18.58 3.22
CA TRP A 103 22.37 -17.16 3.22
C TRP A 103 21.21 -16.25 2.74
N TRP A 104 20.19 -16.80 2.05
CA TRP A 104 19.03 -16.01 1.61
C TRP A 104 18.21 -15.52 2.80
N ASN A 105 18.03 -16.39 3.81
CA ASN A 105 17.41 -16.00 5.08
C ASN A 105 18.21 -14.87 5.76
N TYR A 106 19.54 -14.89 5.66
CA TYR A 106 20.40 -13.85 6.21
C TYR A 106 20.26 -12.53 5.46
N LEU A 107 20.17 -12.55 4.13
CA LEU A 107 19.91 -11.36 3.32
C LEU A 107 18.48 -10.83 3.49
N ASP A 108 17.49 -11.70 3.74
CA ASP A 108 16.14 -11.28 4.09
C ASP A 108 16.07 -10.69 5.52
N ILE A 109 16.81 -11.24 6.48
CA ILE A 109 17.03 -10.62 7.81
C ILE A 109 17.72 -9.26 7.63
N LEU A 110 18.79 -9.19 6.83
CA LEU A 110 19.49 -7.94 6.53
C LEU A 110 18.57 -6.96 5.80
N HIS A 111 17.70 -7.39 4.89
CA HIS A 111 16.73 -6.53 4.24
C HIS A 111 15.64 -6.05 5.22
N ARG A 112 15.25 -6.89 6.18
CA ARG A 112 14.29 -6.56 7.25
C ARG A 112 14.81 -5.49 8.21
N TYR A 113 16.09 -5.54 8.58
CA TYR A 113 16.71 -4.62 9.56
C TYR A 113 17.58 -3.51 8.94
N ALA A 114 18.30 -3.81 7.86
CA ALA A 114 19.23 -2.96 7.12
C ALA A 114 18.77 -2.75 5.66
N ASN A 115 17.50 -2.41 5.48
CA ASN A 115 17.00 -1.85 4.23
C ASN A 115 17.86 -0.61 3.83
N PRO A 116 18.05 -0.25 2.56
CA PRO A 116 18.76 0.99 2.17
C PRO A 116 18.30 2.26 2.90
N LEU A 117 17.05 2.30 3.39
CA LEU A 117 16.55 3.37 4.25
C LEU A 117 17.15 3.39 5.67
N PHE A 118 17.66 2.28 6.18
CA PHE A 118 18.49 2.23 7.39
C PHE A 118 19.74 3.07 7.19
N LEU A 119 20.38 3.02 6.02
CA LEU A 119 21.55 3.85 5.72
C LEU A 119 21.19 5.34 5.79
N ILE A 120 20.02 5.74 5.25
CA ILE A 120 19.54 7.12 5.36
C ILE A 120 19.43 7.56 6.84
N ARG A 121 18.96 6.68 7.73
CA ARG A 121 18.85 6.94 9.17
C ARG A 121 20.22 7.00 9.85
N ALA A 122 21.08 6.01 9.57
CA ALA A 122 22.40 5.89 10.17
C ALA A 122 23.31 7.08 9.83
N PHE A 123 23.20 7.62 8.62
CA PHE A 123 23.99 8.77 8.18
C PHE A 123 23.37 10.14 8.55
N GLY A 124 22.23 10.17 9.23
CA GLY A 124 21.58 11.42 9.68
C GLY A 124 21.52 12.46 8.55
N PRO A 125 21.95 13.73 8.79
CA PRO A 125 21.93 14.79 7.77
C PRO A 125 22.64 14.44 6.45
N LEU A 126 23.66 13.57 6.46
CA LEU A 126 24.34 13.11 5.24
C LEU A 126 23.45 12.18 4.40
N GLY A 127 22.47 11.51 5.02
CA GLY A 127 21.46 10.73 4.32
C GLY A 127 20.65 11.57 3.33
N LEU A 128 20.42 12.86 3.62
CA LEU A 128 19.75 13.78 2.69
C LEU A 128 20.58 13.98 1.41
N PHE A 129 21.91 14.04 1.49
CA PHE A 129 22.77 14.15 0.31
C PHE A 129 22.64 12.93 -0.60
N ALA A 130 22.63 11.72 -0.02
CA ALA A 130 22.41 10.49 -0.79
C ALA A 130 21.03 10.47 -1.48
N VAL A 131 19.98 10.91 -0.78
CA VAL A 131 18.63 11.03 -1.36
C VAL A 131 18.58 12.07 -2.48
N LYS A 132 19.29 13.20 -2.35
CA LYS A 132 19.42 14.21 -3.41
C LYS A 132 20.16 13.67 -4.63
N TYR A 133 21.27 12.96 -4.41
CA TYR A 133 22.05 12.35 -5.48
C TYR A 133 21.21 11.35 -6.28
N CYS A 134 20.55 10.40 -5.60
CA CYS A 134 19.63 9.46 -6.22
C CYS A 134 18.41 10.17 -6.84
N GLY A 135 17.91 11.23 -6.19
CA GLY A 135 16.75 12.00 -6.62
C GLY A 135 16.88 12.62 -8.00
N ARG A 136 18.11 12.94 -8.44
CA ARG A 136 18.38 13.42 -9.81
C ARG A 136 17.93 12.44 -10.90
N TYR A 137 17.97 11.14 -10.61
CA TYR A 137 17.54 10.08 -11.53
C TYR A 137 16.08 9.65 -11.27
N LEU A 138 15.63 9.72 -10.02
CA LEU A 138 14.32 9.20 -9.62
C LEU A 138 13.18 10.21 -9.73
N PHE A 139 13.47 11.50 -9.59
CA PHE A 139 12.48 12.58 -9.50
C PHE A 139 12.24 13.44 -10.77
N PRO A 140 12.92 13.24 -11.93
CA PRO A 140 12.56 13.97 -13.16
C PRO A 140 11.07 13.86 -13.57
N LYS A 141 10.41 12.77 -13.19
CA LYS A 141 8.97 12.56 -13.45
C LYS A 141 8.03 13.49 -12.67
N PHE A 142 8.54 14.19 -11.66
CA PHE A 142 7.75 15.13 -10.84
C PHE A 142 8.02 16.60 -11.18
N VAL A 143 8.79 16.86 -12.23
CA VAL A 143 9.07 18.23 -12.69
C VAL A 143 7.75 18.91 -13.03
N GLY A 144 7.53 20.09 -12.43
CA GLY A 144 6.30 20.86 -12.56
C GLY A 144 5.20 20.51 -11.54
N ALA A 145 5.37 19.45 -10.73
CA ALA A 145 4.43 19.16 -9.64
C ALA A 145 4.69 20.00 -8.38
N VAL A 146 5.96 20.33 -8.12
CA VAL A 146 6.40 21.18 -7.00
C VAL A 146 7.59 22.04 -7.41
N GLU A 147 7.73 23.21 -6.78
CA GLU A 147 8.91 24.07 -6.91
C GLU A 147 10.16 23.31 -6.46
N ASN A 148 11.28 23.54 -7.16
CA ASN A 148 12.57 22.88 -6.88
C ASN A 148 12.44 21.36 -6.69
N THR A 149 11.83 20.67 -7.67
CA THR A 149 11.41 19.27 -7.59
C THR A 149 12.39 18.32 -6.90
N VAL A 150 13.66 18.30 -7.32
CA VAL A 150 14.67 17.41 -6.72
C VAL A 150 14.89 17.75 -5.26
N GLU A 151 15.00 19.03 -4.91
CA GLU A 151 15.21 19.48 -3.52
C GLU A 151 14.00 19.12 -2.65
N THR A 152 12.82 19.57 -3.04
CA THR A 152 11.58 19.42 -2.27
C THR A 152 11.21 17.96 -2.06
N ILE A 153 11.30 17.15 -3.11
CA ILE A 153 10.98 15.72 -3.01
C ILE A 153 12.06 14.99 -2.23
N SER A 154 13.34 15.29 -2.43
CA SER A 154 14.41 14.67 -1.62
C SER A 154 14.26 14.98 -0.14
N GLN A 155 13.92 16.22 0.23
CA GLN A 155 13.64 16.60 1.61
C GLN A 155 12.44 15.81 2.15
N TYR A 156 11.33 15.75 1.41
CA TYR A 156 10.16 14.98 1.80
C TYR A 156 10.48 13.49 2.02
N VAL A 157 11.14 12.85 1.05
CA VAL A 157 11.55 11.44 1.13
C VAL A 157 12.48 11.22 2.33
N TYR A 158 13.47 12.09 2.52
CA TYR A 158 14.38 11.99 3.65
C TYR A 158 13.63 12.09 4.98
N GLN A 159 12.75 13.09 5.16
CA GLN A 159 12.04 13.29 6.43
C GLN A 159 11.07 12.14 6.76
N CYS A 160 10.41 11.56 5.75
CA CYS A 160 9.58 10.38 5.94
C CYS A 160 10.38 9.16 6.41
N ASN A 161 11.63 9.05 5.95
CA ASN A 161 12.47 7.87 6.12
C ASN A 161 13.59 8.02 7.15
N ALA A 162 13.88 9.20 7.66
CA ALA A 162 14.85 9.42 8.73
C ALA A 162 14.29 9.08 10.12
N GLN A 163 12.96 9.02 10.24
CA GLN A 163 12.27 8.78 11.51
C GLN A 163 12.13 7.28 11.84
N ILE A 164 11.73 7.00 13.09
CA ILE A 164 11.49 5.63 13.59
C ILE A 164 10.44 4.93 12.71
N PRO A 165 10.75 3.73 12.17
CA PRO A 165 9.92 3.07 11.15
C PRO A 165 8.77 2.22 11.73
N THR A 166 7.99 2.72 12.71
CA THR A 166 7.03 1.87 13.42
C THR A 166 5.96 1.24 12.50
N GLY A 167 5.48 1.97 11.49
CA GLY A 167 4.49 1.45 10.53
C GLY A 167 5.07 0.38 9.61
N LYS A 168 6.33 0.53 9.22
CA LYS A 168 7.06 -0.49 8.47
C LYS A 168 7.27 -1.77 9.29
N LEU A 169 7.59 -1.63 10.58
CA LEU A 169 7.70 -2.79 11.48
C LEU A 169 6.36 -3.51 11.60
N ALA A 170 5.26 -2.77 11.75
CA ALA A 170 3.90 -3.34 11.75
C ALA A 170 3.60 -4.09 10.45
N PHE A 171 3.93 -3.50 9.30
CA PHE A 171 3.78 -4.16 8.01
C PHE A 171 4.61 -5.46 7.92
N HIS A 172 5.85 -5.45 8.41
CA HIS A 172 6.69 -6.65 8.44
C HIS A 172 6.09 -7.78 9.28
N CYS A 173 5.42 -7.46 10.39
CA CYS A 173 4.71 -8.46 11.18
C CYS A 173 3.55 -9.11 10.41
N MET A 174 2.97 -8.43 9.42
CA MET A 174 1.89 -8.95 8.57
C MET A 174 2.39 -9.81 7.40
N MET A 175 3.70 -9.84 7.16
CA MET A 175 4.32 -10.54 6.03
C MET A 175 4.78 -11.95 6.41
N VAL A 176 4.64 -12.90 5.48
CA VAL A 176 5.43 -14.15 5.49
C VAL A 176 6.80 -13.85 4.89
N ASN A 177 6.80 -13.18 3.73
CA ASN A 177 7.95 -12.61 3.05
C ASN A 177 7.51 -11.33 2.31
N SER A 178 8.39 -10.73 1.52
CA SER A 178 8.10 -9.46 0.83
C SER A 178 6.90 -9.51 -0.12
N ASP A 179 6.52 -10.70 -0.58
CA ASP A 179 5.51 -10.88 -1.62
C ASP A 179 4.15 -11.30 -1.04
N TYR A 180 4.12 -11.97 0.12
CA TYR A 180 2.90 -12.59 0.66
C TYR A 180 2.53 -12.15 2.08
N ALA A 181 1.23 -11.93 2.27
CA ALA A 181 0.64 -11.67 3.58
C ALA A 181 0.47 -12.97 4.38
N ARG A 182 0.62 -12.90 5.70
CA ARG A 182 0.29 -14.01 6.62
C ARG A 182 -1.19 -14.39 6.55
N PHE A 183 -2.05 -13.40 6.38
CA PHE A 183 -3.50 -13.56 6.29
C PHE A 183 -3.97 -13.00 4.96
N LEU A 184 -3.99 -13.85 3.93
CA LEU A 184 -4.29 -13.48 2.55
C LEU A 184 -5.67 -12.83 2.43
N MET A 185 -5.73 -11.68 1.77
CA MET A 185 -6.96 -10.91 1.61
C MET A 185 -7.93 -11.58 0.64
N VAL A 186 -7.44 -12.34 -0.35
CA VAL A 186 -8.30 -13.06 -1.31
C VAL A 186 -9.28 -14.00 -0.61
N ASN A 187 -8.84 -14.69 0.46
CA ASN A 187 -9.67 -15.61 1.24
C ASN A 187 -10.62 -14.89 2.20
N ARG A 188 -10.36 -13.61 2.48
CA ARG A 188 -11.08 -12.81 3.49
C ARG A 188 -12.10 -11.87 2.88
N LEU A 189 -11.92 -11.45 1.63
CA LEU A 189 -12.76 -10.45 0.99
C LEU A 189 -14.06 -11.02 0.40
N LEU A 190 -14.15 -12.35 0.27
CA LEU A 190 -15.34 -13.06 -0.23
C LEU A 190 -16.64 -12.70 0.53
N PRO A 191 -16.68 -12.70 1.89
CA PRO A 191 -17.88 -12.37 2.67
C PRO A 191 -18.23 -10.87 2.77
N LEU A 192 -17.54 -9.96 2.07
CA LEU A 192 -17.93 -8.53 2.06
C LEU A 192 -19.39 -8.39 1.59
N LYS A 193 -20.16 -7.42 2.11
CA LYS A 193 -21.57 -7.28 1.72
C LYS A 193 -21.72 -7.09 0.21
N HIS A 194 -22.78 -7.63 -0.36
CA HIS A 194 -22.94 -7.66 -1.82
C HIS A 194 -23.14 -6.27 -2.42
N GLU A 195 -23.64 -5.34 -1.62
CA GLU A 195 -23.88 -3.94 -1.95
C GLU A 195 -22.59 -3.12 -2.02
N ASN A 196 -21.45 -3.62 -1.53
CA ASN A 196 -20.17 -2.93 -1.67
C ASN A 196 -19.52 -3.30 -3.02
N PRO A 197 -19.55 -2.42 -4.03
CA PRO A 197 -18.84 -2.64 -5.28
C PRO A 197 -17.32 -2.62 -5.05
N ILE A 198 -16.60 -3.42 -5.83
CA ILE A 198 -15.14 -3.49 -5.80
C ILE A 198 -14.60 -3.18 -7.20
N THR A 199 -13.61 -2.30 -7.29
CA THR A 199 -12.86 -2.10 -8.55
C THR A 199 -11.39 -2.38 -8.32
N PHE A 200 -10.84 -3.37 -9.02
CA PHE A 200 -9.39 -3.57 -9.09
C PHE A 200 -8.81 -2.77 -10.24
N ILE A 201 -7.67 -2.13 -9.98
CA ILE A 201 -6.90 -1.40 -10.98
C ILE A 201 -5.51 -2.03 -11.01
N TYR A 202 -5.13 -2.58 -12.17
CA TYR A 202 -3.83 -3.21 -12.37
C TYR A 202 -3.00 -2.45 -13.41
N GLY A 203 -1.75 -2.18 -13.09
CA GLY A 203 -0.79 -1.61 -14.04
C GLY A 203 -0.41 -2.59 -15.16
N TRP A 204 -0.08 -2.07 -16.35
CA TRP A 204 0.40 -2.84 -17.51
C TRP A 204 1.52 -3.81 -17.13
N ASN A 205 2.48 -3.32 -16.35
CA ASN A 205 3.65 -4.04 -15.87
C ASN A 205 3.61 -4.22 -14.35
N SER A 206 2.42 -4.48 -13.78
CA SER A 206 2.30 -4.73 -12.35
C SER A 206 3.06 -6.00 -11.96
N TRP A 207 3.78 -5.94 -10.85
CA TRP A 207 4.44 -7.09 -10.23
C TRP A 207 3.47 -7.90 -9.35
N ILE A 208 2.25 -7.42 -9.14
CA ILE A 208 1.22 -8.09 -8.35
C ILE A 208 0.35 -8.93 -9.27
N ASP A 209 0.13 -10.17 -8.87
CA ASP A 209 -0.71 -11.11 -9.61
C ASP A 209 -2.16 -10.60 -9.71
N ARG A 210 -2.74 -10.78 -10.91
CA ARG A 210 -4.09 -10.38 -11.26
C ARG A 210 -5.11 -11.49 -10.98
N GLN A 211 -4.66 -12.75 -10.84
CA GLN A 211 -5.53 -13.91 -10.57
C GLN A 211 -6.48 -13.70 -9.39
N PRO A 212 -6.06 -13.12 -8.24
CA PRO A 212 -6.99 -12.89 -7.13
C PRO A 212 -8.17 -12.00 -7.48
N GLY A 213 -7.98 -10.98 -8.33
CA GLY A 213 -9.07 -10.12 -8.78
C GLY A 213 -10.08 -10.87 -9.66
N LEU A 214 -9.60 -11.81 -10.48
CA LEU A 214 -10.45 -12.68 -11.29
C LEU A 214 -11.26 -13.64 -10.42
N ILE A 215 -10.62 -14.29 -9.44
CA ILE A 215 -11.27 -15.20 -8.48
C ILE A 215 -12.37 -14.46 -7.71
N ILE A 216 -12.08 -13.26 -7.22
CA ILE A 216 -13.06 -12.45 -6.48
C ILE A 216 -14.23 -12.05 -7.38
N LYS A 217 -13.98 -11.72 -8.65
CA LYS A 217 -15.03 -11.39 -9.62
C LYS A 217 -15.93 -12.59 -9.91
N GLU A 218 -15.37 -13.78 -10.04
CA GLU A 218 -16.12 -15.02 -10.28
C GLU A 218 -16.98 -15.38 -9.06
N TYR A 219 -16.41 -15.30 -7.85
CA TYR A 219 -17.11 -15.66 -6.61
C TYR A 219 -18.21 -14.65 -6.25
N ARG A 220 -17.96 -13.35 -6.45
CA ARG A 220 -18.92 -12.27 -6.17
C ARG A 220 -19.80 -11.97 -7.39
N ASN A 221 -20.33 -12.99 -8.05
CA ASN A 221 -21.16 -12.85 -9.25
C ASN A 221 -22.49 -12.09 -9.02
N GLN A 222 -22.93 -11.96 -7.76
CA GLN A 222 -24.08 -11.18 -7.34
C GLN A 222 -23.75 -9.72 -6.96
N SER A 223 -22.48 -9.31 -7.09
CA SER A 223 -22.00 -7.97 -6.77
C SER A 223 -21.22 -7.36 -7.93
N THR A 224 -21.10 -6.04 -7.95
CA THR A 224 -20.26 -5.36 -8.95
C THR A 224 -18.78 -5.54 -8.60
N VAL A 225 -18.06 -6.27 -9.45
CA VAL A 225 -16.59 -6.37 -9.40
C VAL A 225 -16.00 -6.03 -10.77
N ASP A 226 -15.34 -4.88 -10.83
CA ASP A 226 -14.69 -4.37 -12.04
C ASP A 226 -13.19 -4.60 -12.01
N LEU A 227 -12.62 -4.94 -13.17
CA LEU A 227 -11.19 -5.11 -13.36
C LEU A 227 -10.72 -4.14 -14.45
N LEU A 228 -9.92 -3.16 -14.06
CA LEU A 228 -9.35 -2.15 -14.95
C LEU A 228 -7.87 -2.45 -15.18
N PHE A 229 -7.48 -2.67 -16.43
CA PHE A 229 -6.10 -2.87 -16.83
C PHE A 229 -5.58 -1.63 -17.54
N LEU A 230 -4.58 -0.99 -16.96
CA LEU A 230 -4.01 0.23 -17.50
C LEU A 230 -2.95 -0.14 -18.54
N VAL A 231 -3.09 0.34 -19.78
CA VAL A 231 -2.17 0.06 -20.92
C VAL A 231 -1.28 1.29 -21.17
N ALA A 232 0.01 1.08 -21.49
CA ALA A 232 0.97 2.18 -21.68
C ALA A 232 0.84 2.89 -23.05
N PRO A 233 1.21 4.19 -23.19
CA PRO A 233 1.89 5.04 -22.21
C PRO A 233 1.02 6.22 -21.74
N VAL A 234 -0.22 5.98 -21.32
CA VAL A 234 -1.09 7.07 -20.81
C VAL A 234 -0.75 7.46 -19.36
N ILE A 235 0.16 6.75 -18.68
CA ILE A 235 0.36 7.00 -17.26
C ILE A 235 1.84 7.04 -16.86
N LYS A 236 2.49 8.17 -17.16
CA LYS A 236 3.74 8.56 -16.48
C LYS A 236 3.56 8.75 -14.97
N SER A 237 2.33 8.83 -14.44
CA SER A 237 2.02 9.06 -13.02
C SER A 237 1.80 7.81 -12.15
N ILE A 238 1.66 6.60 -12.69
CA ILE A 238 1.52 5.35 -11.91
C ILE A 238 2.86 4.66 -11.70
N LEU A 239 3.92 5.13 -12.36
CA LEU A 239 5.31 4.92 -11.94
C LEU A 239 5.62 5.50 -10.54
N TRP A 240 4.62 6.06 -9.85
CA TRP A 240 4.61 6.40 -8.43
C TRP A 240 4.77 5.16 -7.54
N THR A 241 4.36 3.97 -7.99
CA THR A 241 4.19 2.79 -7.15
C THR A 241 5.39 1.85 -7.14
N GLU A 242 6.02 1.53 -8.28
CA GLU A 242 7.11 0.54 -8.29
C GLU A 242 8.37 0.94 -7.49
N LEU A 243 8.75 2.21 -7.50
CA LEU A 243 9.96 2.66 -6.80
C LEU A 243 9.70 2.97 -5.33
N PHE A 244 8.52 3.47 -4.97
CA PHE A 244 8.18 3.77 -3.57
C PHE A 244 7.61 2.55 -2.84
N SER A 245 6.84 1.65 -3.49
CA SER A 245 6.34 0.43 -2.83
C SER A 245 7.43 -0.61 -2.61
N LYS A 246 8.34 -0.84 -3.60
CA LYS A 246 9.48 -1.77 -3.42
C LYS A 246 10.60 -1.22 -2.52
N LYS A 247 10.86 0.10 -2.50
CA LYS A 247 12.01 0.67 -1.74
C LYS A 247 11.67 1.60 -0.57
N PHE A 248 10.49 2.23 -0.54
CA PHE A 248 10.17 3.29 0.44
C PHE A 248 8.91 3.07 1.29
N GLN A 249 8.13 2.00 1.06
CA GLN A 249 7.02 1.51 1.89
C GLN A 249 6.14 2.61 2.53
N VAL A 250 5.62 3.56 1.73
CA VAL A 250 4.59 4.50 2.20
C VAL A 250 3.23 4.02 1.67
N PRO A 251 2.30 3.57 2.53
CA PRO A 251 0.94 3.26 2.10
C PRO A 251 0.24 4.55 1.70
N MET A 252 -0.45 4.51 0.58
CA MET A 252 -1.37 5.57 0.17
C MET A 252 -2.79 5.04 0.22
N CYS A 253 -3.61 5.70 1.02
CA CYS A 253 -5.04 5.53 1.02
C CYS A 253 -5.67 6.87 0.62
N VAL A 254 -6.67 6.82 -0.24
CA VAL A 254 -7.45 7.99 -0.66
C VAL A 254 -8.89 7.74 -0.23
N LEU A 255 -9.41 8.66 0.56
CA LEU A 255 -10.82 8.70 0.95
C LEU A 255 -11.50 9.71 0.03
N SER A 256 -12.57 9.32 -0.66
CA SER A 256 -13.34 10.23 -1.52
C SER A 256 -14.79 10.22 -1.09
N TYR A 257 -15.30 11.37 -0.67
CA TYR A 257 -16.64 11.55 -0.12
C TYR A 257 -17.54 12.29 -1.12
N GLN A 258 -18.75 11.77 -1.30
CA GLN A 258 -19.86 12.52 -1.89
C GLN A 258 -20.80 12.91 -0.76
N GLY A 259 -20.79 14.19 -0.38
CA GLY A 259 -21.87 14.74 0.42
C GLY A 259 -23.18 14.66 -0.36
N LEU A 260 -24.27 14.40 0.38
CA LEU A 260 -25.65 14.51 -0.12
C LEU A 260 -25.94 15.91 -0.66
#